data_AF-S4RF45-F1
#
_entry.id   AF-S4RF45-F1
#
_cell.length_a   1.000
_cell.length_b   1.000
_cell.length_c   1.000
_cell.angle_alpha   90.00
_cell.angle_beta   90.00
_cell.angle_gamma   90.00
#
_symmetry.space_group_name_H-M   'P 1'
#
loop_
_entity.id
_entity.type
_entity.pdbx_description
1 polymer ?
#
loop_
_entity_poly.entity_id
_entity_poly.type
_entity_poly.pdbx_seq_one_letter_code
_entity_poly.pdbx_strand_id
1 'polypeptide(L)'
;ASLLLASLPLLLLLPAPVRSQYENYNFLNFPGAELGSLDAAYALALRQYEAEQWGACLSSLERALRLHRFMRDSLAFCRRNCSRATQGPQSLPLEGGAVEGEMRALGVVFRRAQCLKRCREMLPAFRAAQPSPQMLADFDRRAPYQYLQIAYYKTDNLPAAMAAAYTFLQRNPEDEMAQKNLHFFWTQPGASEKHLRDLEADPFQ
;
A
#
# COMPACT_ATOMS: atom_id res chain seq x y z
N ALA A 1 -38.85 33.46 43.18
CA ALA A 1 -38.44 33.25 41.78
C ALA A 1 -36.93 33.04 41.78
N SER A 2 -36.48 31.79 41.70
CA SER A 2 -35.06 31.44 41.69
C SER A 2 -34.80 30.58 40.47
N LEU A 3 -34.20 31.18 39.44
CA LEU A 3 -33.84 30.54 38.18
C LEU A 3 -32.58 29.70 38.41
N LEU A 4 -32.74 28.37 38.41
CA LEU A 4 -31.64 27.42 38.36
C LEU A 4 -31.22 27.25 36.89
N LEU A 5 -30.13 27.90 36.49
CA LEU A 5 -29.45 27.66 35.22
C LEU A 5 -28.78 26.27 35.27
N ALA A 6 -29.40 25.29 34.61
CA ALA A 6 -28.81 23.98 34.39
C ALA A 6 -27.67 24.12 33.37
N SER A 7 -26.43 23.98 33.83
CA SER A 7 -25.24 23.86 32.98
C SER A 7 -25.23 22.48 32.31
N LEU A 8 -25.55 22.42 31.02
CA LEU A 8 -25.27 21.23 30.20
C LEU A 8 -23.76 21.09 30.00
N PRO A 9 -23.17 19.89 30.21
CA PRO A 9 -21.76 19.69 29.94
C PRO A 9 -21.53 19.72 28.43
N LEU A 10 -20.62 20.58 27.99
CA LEU A 10 -20.12 20.63 26.63
C LEU A 10 -19.38 19.31 26.37
N LEU A 11 -20.05 18.37 25.70
CA LEU A 11 -19.44 17.12 25.25
C LEU A 11 -18.37 17.49 24.21
N LEU A 12 -17.11 17.55 24.64
CA LEU A 12 -15.97 17.68 23.73
C LEU A 12 -15.96 16.44 22.83
N LEU A 13 -16.50 16.61 21.62
CA LEU A 13 -16.30 15.68 20.50
C LEU A 13 -14.80 15.68 20.19
N LEU A 14 -14.05 14.80 20.86
CA LEU A 14 -12.69 14.49 20.45
C LEU A 14 -12.78 13.96 19.02
N PRO A 15 -12.08 14.57 18.05
CA PRO A 15 -12.03 14.02 16.70
C PRO A 15 -11.48 12.60 16.83
N ALA A 16 -12.23 11.61 16.34
CA ALA A 16 -11.74 10.26 16.24
C ALA A 16 -10.37 10.31 15.53
N PRO A 17 -9.33 9.68 16.08
CA PRO A 17 -8.02 9.69 15.43
C PRO A 17 -8.19 9.12 14.02
N VAL A 18 -7.80 9.91 13.03
CA VAL A 18 -7.79 9.49 11.63
C VAL A 18 -6.79 8.34 11.54
N ARG A 19 -7.29 7.11 11.57
CA ARG A 19 -6.45 5.92 11.43
C ARG A 19 -5.81 5.96 10.05
N SER A 20 -4.49 5.87 10.02
CA SER A 20 -3.78 5.75 8.74
C SER A 20 -3.89 4.30 8.26
N GLN A 21 -4.10 4.11 6.97
CA GLN A 21 -4.14 2.79 6.31
C GLN A 21 -2.93 1.89 6.65
N TYR A 22 -1.78 2.51 6.99
CA TYR A 22 -0.53 1.83 7.37
C TYR A 22 -0.15 2.00 8.85
N GLU A 23 -1.02 2.52 9.71
CA GLU A 23 -0.70 2.76 11.13
C GLU A 23 -0.27 1.49 11.87
N ASN A 24 -0.89 0.36 11.51
CA ASN A 24 -0.57 -0.96 12.06
C ASN A 24 0.32 -1.81 11.15
N TYR A 25 0.90 -1.22 10.10
CA TYR A 25 1.77 -1.97 9.20
C TYR A 25 3.16 -2.16 9.81
N ASN A 26 3.54 -3.42 10.03
CA ASN A 26 4.88 -3.80 10.40
C ASN A 26 5.36 -4.95 9.52
N PHE A 27 6.44 -4.72 8.76
CA PHE A 27 7.00 -5.74 7.89
C PHE A 27 7.43 -7.01 8.64
N LEU A 28 8.00 -6.87 9.83
CA LEU A 28 8.47 -8.01 10.64
C LEU A 28 7.33 -8.74 11.34
N ASN A 29 6.24 -8.02 11.65
CA ASN A 29 5.10 -8.55 12.40
C ASN A 29 3.79 -8.24 11.67
N PHE A 30 3.68 -8.73 10.42
CA PHE A 30 2.45 -8.56 9.65
C PHE A 30 1.33 -9.43 10.24
N PRO A 31 0.12 -8.89 10.51
CA PRO A 31 -0.96 -9.63 11.14
C PRO A 31 -1.36 -10.88 10.35
N GLY A 32 -1.27 -12.06 10.99
CA GLY A 32 -1.62 -13.34 10.36
C GLY A 32 -3.05 -13.41 9.84
N ALA A 33 -4.00 -12.75 10.54
CA ALA A 33 -5.41 -12.67 10.13
C ALA A 33 -5.63 -11.87 8.83
N GLU A 34 -4.70 -10.97 8.48
CA GLU A 34 -4.77 -10.19 7.25
C GLU A 34 -4.12 -10.91 6.06
N LEU A 35 -3.30 -11.93 6.29
CA LEU A 35 -2.67 -12.72 5.24
C LEU A 35 -3.71 -13.37 4.32
N GLY A 36 -3.37 -13.47 3.04
CA GLY A 36 -4.25 -14.03 2.03
C GLY A 36 -3.82 -13.63 0.62
N SER A 37 -4.67 -13.96 -0.36
CA SER A 37 -4.49 -13.51 -1.73
C SER A 37 -4.86 -12.03 -1.84
N LEU A 38 -3.99 -11.25 -2.49
CA LEU A 38 -4.25 -9.85 -2.82
C LEU A 38 -5.46 -9.73 -3.75
N ASP A 39 -5.54 -10.58 -4.79
CA ASP A 39 -6.65 -10.58 -5.75
C ASP A 39 -7.99 -10.82 -5.02
N ALA A 40 -8.03 -11.80 -4.11
CA ALA A 40 -9.25 -12.10 -3.34
C ALA A 40 -9.66 -10.95 -2.42
N ALA A 41 -8.70 -10.31 -1.74
CA ALA A 41 -8.95 -9.17 -0.87
C ALA A 41 -9.50 -7.97 -1.67
N TYR A 42 -8.89 -7.67 -2.81
CA TYR A 42 -9.32 -6.55 -3.65
C TYR A 42 -10.67 -6.82 -4.33
N ALA A 43 -10.88 -8.03 -4.87
CA ALA A 43 -12.17 -8.40 -5.46
C ALA A 43 -13.32 -8.33 -4.45
N LEU A 44 -13.08 -8.74 -3.19
CA LEU A 44 -14.05 -8.57 -2.11
C LEU A 44 -14.36 -7.08 -1.87
N ALA A 45 -13.33 -6.24 -1.85
CA ALA A 45 -13.47 -4.81 -1.64
C ALA A 45 -14.33 -4.15 -2.74
N LEU A 46 -14.14 -4.54 -4.00
CA LEU A 46 -14.93 -4.04 -5.13
C LEU A 46 -16.40 -4.50 -5.07
N ARG A 47 -16.67 -5.75 -4.70
CA ARG A 47 -18.05 -6.22 -4.48
C ARG A 47 -18.75 -5.43 -3.36
N GLN A 48 -18.02 -5.14 -2.28
CA GLN A 48 -18.53 -4.32 -1.18
C GLN A 48 -18.75 -2.86 -1.59
N TYR A 49 -17.90 -2.33 -2.49
CA TYR A 49 -18.07 -1.00 -3.07
C TYR A 49 -19.35 -0.93 -3.90
N GLU A 50 -19.57 -1.89 -4.80
CA GLU A 50 -20.78 -1.99 -5.63
C GLU A 50 -22.04 -2.16 -4.79
N ALA A 51 -21.94 -2.87 -3.65
CA ALA A 51 -23.02 -3.05 -2.70
C ALA A 51 -23.18 -1.88 -1.70
N GLU A 52 -22.43 -0.79 -1.85
CA GLU A 52 -22.43 0.38 -0.97
C GLU A 52 -22.16 0.07 0.52
N GLN A 53 -21.44 -1.02 0.80
CA GLN A 53 -21.06 -1.41 2.16
C GLN A 53 -19.79 -0.66 2.58
N TRP A 54 -19.87 0.66 2.72
CA TRP A 54 -18.70 1.55 2.80
C TRP A 54 -17.68 1.18 3.89
N GLY A 55 -18.12 0.88 5.11
CA GLY A 55 -17.21 0.50 6.20
C GLY A 55 -16.48 -0.82 5.97
N ALA A 56 -17.17 -1.81 5.39
CA ALA A 56 -16.56 -3.08 5.01
C ALA A 56 -15.61 -2.91 3.82
N CYS A 57 -16.04 -2.13 2.81
CA CYS A 57 -15.24 -1.77 1.65
C CYS A 57 -13.92 -1.11 2.05
N LEU A 58 -13.96 -0.10 2.94
CA LEU A 58 -12.76 0.55 3.49
C LEU A 58 -11.82 -0.47 4.13
N SER A 59 -12.35 -1.31 5.01
CA SER A 59 -11.55 -2.34 5.70
C SER A 59 -10.86 -3.29 4.71
N SER A 60 -11.57 -3.70 3.65
CA SER A 60 -11.04 -4.59 2.61
C SER A 60 -10.03 -3.89 1.68
N LEU A 61 -10.28 -2.63 1.29
CA LEU A 61 -9.36 -1.84 0.47
C LEU A 61 -8.04 -1.57 1.21
N GLU A 62 -8.13 -1.12 2.46
CA GLU A 62 -6.94 -0.87 3.28
C GLU A 62 -6.14 -2.15 3.53
N ARG A 63 -6.82 -3.28 3.77
CA ARG A 63 -6.17 -4.60 3.87
C ARG A 63 -5.45 -4.96 2.57
N ALA A 64 -6.08 -4.75 1.41
CA ALA A 64 -5.46 -5.02 0.11
C ALA A 64 -4.20 -4.15 -0.11
N LEU A 65 -4.25 -2.86 0.25
CA LEU A 65 -3.09 -1.96 0.22
C LEU A 65 -1.95 -2.43 1.13
N ARG A 66 -2.27 -2.82 2.37
CA ARG A 66 -1.29 -3.40 3.31
C ARG A 66 -0.67 -4.70 2.80
N LEU A 67 -1.46 -5.59 2.22
CA LEU A 67 -0.97 -6.83 1.59
C LEU A 67 -0.02 -6.51 0.43
N HIS A 68 -0.39 -5.59 -0.45
CA HIS A 68 0.47 -5.19 -1.57
C HIS A 68 1.81 -4.63 -1.08
N ARG A 69 1.80 -3.73 -0.08
CA ARG A 69 3.02 -3.20 0.53
C ARG A 69 3.87 -4.30 1.17
N PHE A 70 3.25 -5.23 1.90
CA PHE A 70 3.93 -6.37 2.50
C PHE A 70 4.65 -7.25 1.47
N MET A 71 3.99 -7.53 0.34
CA MET A 71 4.59 -8.29 -0.76
C MET A 71 5.76 -7.55 -1.40
N ARG A 72 5.62 -6.24 -1.64
CA ARG A 72 6.68 -5.40 -2.22
C ARG A 72 7.91 -5.35 -1.32
N ASP A 73 7.70 -5.14 -0.03
CA ASP A 73 8.77 -5.07 0.98
C ASP A 73 9.45 -6.44 1.15
N SER A 74 8.68 -7.53 1.14
CA SER A 74 9.19 -8.91 1.15
C SER A 74 10.08 -9.20 -0.06
N LEU A 75 9.67 -8.75 -1.25
CA LEU A 75 10.45 -8.90 -2.47
C LEU A 75 11.74 -8.06 -2.41
N ALA A 76 11.66 -6.83 -1.92
CA ALA A 76 12.82 -5.96 -1.74
C ALA A 76 13.80 -6.53 -0.71
N PHE A 77 13.31 -7.13 0.38
CA PHE A 77 14.11 -7.84 1.37
C PHE A 77 14.87 -9.00 0.72
N CYS A 78 14.18 -9.89 -0.02
CA CYS A 78 14.84 -11.00 -0.71
C CYS A 78 15.86 -10.53 -1.75
N ARG A 79 15.54 -9.50 -2.54
CA ARG A 79 16.45 -8.95 -3.55
C ARG A 79 17.74 -8.40 -2.93
N ARG A 80 17.64 -7.67 -1.81
CA ARG A 80 18.79 -7.10 -1.09
C ARG A 80 19.66 -8.17 -0.42
N ASN A 81 19.06 -9.17 0.21
CA ASN A 81 19.84 -10.22 0.87
C ASN A 81 20.52 -11.15 -0.13
N CYS A 82 19.83 -11.49 -1.23
CA CYS A 82 20.42 -12.32 -2.26
C CYS A 82 21.46 -11.59 -3.11
N SER A 83 21.33 -10.28 -3.34
CA SER A 83 22.41 -9.53 -4.02
C SER A 83 23.69 -9.57 -3.19
N ARG A 84 23.61 -9.34 -1.87
CA ARG A 84 24.74 -9.43 -0.94
C ARG A 84 25.33 -10.84 -0.88
N ALA A 85 24.50 -11.88 -0.79
CA ALA A 85 24.96 -13.27 -0.71
C ALA A 85 25.65 -13.77 -1.99
N THR A 86 25.35 -13.16 -3.16
CA THR A 86 25.98 -13.54 -4.44
C THR A 86 27.20 -12.71 -4.83
N GLN A 87 27.50 -11.64 -4.08
CA GLN A 87 28.79 -10.96 -4.13
C GLN A 87 29.81 -11.84 -3.41
N GLY A 88 30.27 -12.90 -4.09
CA GLY A 88 31.42 -13.68 -3.62
C GLY A 88 32.68 -12.80 -3.56
N PRO A 89 33.74 -13.22 -2.85
CA PRO A 89 35.02 -12.51 -2.87
C PRO A 89 35.41 -12.26 -4.32
N GLN A 90 35.81 -11.03 -4.65
CA GLN A 90 36.31 -10.66 -5.96
C GLN A 90 37.43 -11.66 -6.30
N SER A 91 37.12 -12.66 -7.13
CA SER A 91 38.15 -13.57 -7.61
C SER A 91 39.12 -12.70 -8.40
N LEU A 92 40.37 -12.69 -7.96
CA LEU A 92 41.53 -12.12 -8.64
C LEU A 92 41.38 -12.28 -10.17
N PRO A 93 41.83 -11.31 -10.98
CA PRO A 93 41.79 -11.44 -12.43
C PRO A 93 42.68 -12.62 -12.83
N LEU A 94 42.08 -13.80 -12.93
CA LEU A 94 42.70 -15.01 -13.43
C LEU A 94 42.49 -15.00 -14.93
N GLU A 95 43.61 -15.01 -15.64
CA GLU A 95 43.75 -15.21 -17.07
C GLU A 95 42.81 -16.34 -17.52
N GLY A 96 41.70 -15.98 -18.13
CA GLY A 96 40.68 -16.91 -18.58
C GLY A 96 39.98 -16.32 -19.80
N GLY A 97 39.89 -17.09 -20.88
CA GLY A 97 39.27 -16.66 -22.12
C GLY A 97 37.79 -16.29 -21.95
N ALA A 98 37.21 -15.64 -22.97
CA ALA A 98 35.83 -15.13 -22.94
C ALA A 98 34.79 -16.16 -22.44
N VAL A 99 34.94 -17.43 -22.82
CA VAL A 99 34.03 -18.54 -22.44
C VAL A 99 34.02 -18.82 -20.93
N GLU A 100 35.16 -18.70 -20.24
CA GLU A 100 35.21 -18.91 -18.79
C GLU A 100 34.58 -17.74 -18.03
N GLY A 101 34.74 -16.52 -18.55
CA GLY A 101 34.06 -15.33 -18.03
C GLY A 101 32.54 -15.45 -18.13
N GLU A 102 32.04 -15.92 -19.27
CA GLU A 102 30.61 -16.17 -19.50
C GLU A 102 30.05 -17.24 -18.55
N MET A 103 30.76 -18.36 -18.37
CA MET A 103 30.32 -19.43 -17.48
C MET A 103 30.30 -18.99 -16.01
N ARG A 104 31.26 -18.16 -15.57
CA ARG A 104 31.25 -17.55 -14.24
C ARG A 104 30.06 -16.60 -14.07
N ALA A 105 29.77 -15.75 -15.07
CA ALA A 105 28.65 -14.83 -15.05
C ALA A 105 27.30 -15.56 -14.95
N LEU A 106 27.10 -16.61 -15.77
CA LEU A 106 25.94 -17.50 -15.69
C LEU A 106 25.81 -18.13 -14.29
N GLY A 107 26.93 -18.59 -13.70
CA GLY A 107 26.95 -19.12 -12.34
C GLY A 107 26.46 -18.14 -11.27
N VAL A 108 26.78 -16.85 -11.39
CA VAL A 108 26.25 -15.80 -10.48
C VAL A 108 24.74 -15.66 -10.63
N VAL A 109 24.23 -15.65 -11.86
CA VAL A 109 22.79 -15.56 -12.15
C VAL A 109 22.04 -16.74 -11.53
N PHE A 110 22.51 -17.97 -11.73
CA PHE A 110 21.87 -19.17 -11.17
C PHE A 110 21.88 -19.18 -9.63
N ARG A 111 23.02 -18.83 -9.00
CA ARG A 111 23.09 -18.71 -7.53
C ARG A 111 22.10 -17.69 -6.99
N ARG A 112 21.98 -16.54 -7.67
CA ARG A 112 21.04 -15.48 -7.26
C ARG A 112 19.60 -15.94 -7.43
N ALA A 113 19.27 -16.60 -8.53
CA ALA A 113 17.94 -17.16 -8.76
C ALA A 113 17.57 -18.21 -7.70
N GLN A 114 18.49 -19.10 -7.34
CA GLN A 114 18.28 -20.10 -6.29
C GLN A 114 18.06 -19.46 -4.92
N CYS A 115 18.86 -18.44 -4.58
CA CYS A 115 18.67 -17.67 -3.33
C CYS A 115 17.29 -17.01 -3.30
N LEU A 116 16.89 -16.33 -4.38
CA LEU A 116 15.60 -15.66 -4.47
C LEU A 116 14.43 -16.64 -4.32
N LYS A 117 14.51 -17.81 -4.96
CA LYS A 117 13.51 -18.87 -4.82
C LYS A 117 13.35 -19.29 -3.35
N ARG A 118 14.44 -19.66 -2.69
CA ARG A 118 14.43 -20.08 -1.27
C ARG A 118 13.93 -18.98 -0.34
N CYS A 119 14.35 -17.74 -0.55
CA CYS A 119 13.90 -16.61 0.26
C CYS A 119 12.39 -16.41 0.16
N ARG A 120 11.83 -16.51 -1.06
CA ARG A 120 10.38 -16.39 -1.26
C ARG A 120 9.61 -17.49 -0.56
N GLU A 121 10.07 -18.74 -0.63
CA GLU A 121 9.43 -19.89 0.02
C GLU A 121 9.33 -19.73 1.56
N MET A 122 10.26 -19.01 2.19
CA MET A 122 10.25 -18.79 3.64
C MET A 122 9.28 -17.69 4.10
N LEU A 123 8.99 -16.71 3.25
CA LEU A 123 8.22 -15.52 3.66
C LEU A 123 6.71 -15.73 3.50
N PRO A 124 5.89 -15.37 4.52
CA PRO A 124 4.43 -15.50 4.46
C PRO A 124 3.78 -14.80 3.26
N ALA A 125 4.36 -13.69 2.79
CA ALA A 125 3.89 -12.90 1.65
C ALA A 125 3.75 -13.71 0.34
N PHE A 126 4.49 -14.81 0.22
CA PHE A 126 4.52 -15.63 -1.01
C PHE A 126 3.87 -17.01 -0.85
N ARG A 127 3.22 -17.27 0.30
CA ARG A 127 2.49 -18.53 0.53
C ARG A 127 1.12 -18.55 -0.16
N ALA A 128 0.51 -17.38 -0.33
CA ALA A 128 -0.74 -17.24 -1.07
C ALA A 128 -0.51 -17.16 -2.59
N ALA A 129 -1.59 -17.37 -3.36
CA ALA A 129 -1.59 -17.15 -4.80
C ALA A 129 -1.04 -15.77 -5.13
N GLN A 130 -0.09 -15.73 -6.07
CA GLN A 130 0.56 -14.49 -6.48
C GLN A 130 -0.40 -13.65 -7.33
N PRO A 131 -0.44 -12.32 -7.14
CA PRO A 131 -1.29 -11.44 -7.90
C PRO A 131 -0.93 -11.49 -9.38
N SER A 132 -1.94 -11.29 -10.22
CA SER A 132 -1.74 -11.16 -11.65
C SER A 132 -0.86 -9.95 -12.01
N PRO A 133 -0.17 -9.96 -13.16
CA PRO A 133 0.58 -8.79 -13.62
C PRO A 133 -0.28 -7.54 -13.76
N GLN A 134 -1.54 -7.70 -14.16
CA GLN A 134 -2.50 -6.62 -14.24
C GLN A 134 -2.83 -6.06 -12.85
N MET A 135 -3.07 -6.92 -11.86
CA MET A 135 -3.32 -6.48 -10.49
C MET A 135 -2.14 -5.67 -9.93
N LEU A 136 -0.92 -6.13 -10.16
CA LEU A 136 0.28 -5.38 -9.76
C LEU A 136 0.34 -4.01 -10.46
N ALA A 137 0.06 -3.96 -11.77
CA ALA A 137 0.04 -2.72 -12.52
C ALA A 137 -1.04 -1.74 -12.01
N ASP A 138 -2.20 -2.23 -11.62
CA ASP A 138 -3.29 -1.43 -11.05
C ASP A 138 -2.87 -0.81 -9.71
N PHE A 139 -2.22 -1.58 -8.84
CA PHE A 139 -1.69 -1.08 -7.56
C PHE A 139 -0.52 -0.09 -7.77
N ASP A 140 0.37 -0.35 -8.73
CA ASP A 140 1.46 0.57 -9.07
C ASP A 140 0.94 1.92 -9.63
N ARG A 141 -0.20 1.88 -10.33
CA ARG A 141 -0.95 3.06 -10.78
C ARG A 141 -1.89 3.62 -9.72
N ARG A 142 -1.88 3.08 -8.49
CA ARG A 142 -2.68 3.53 -7.35
C ARG A 142 -4.20 3.42 -7.58
N ALA A 143 -4.65 2.53 -8.46
CA ALA A 143 -6.08 2.34 -8.76
C ALA A 143 -6.99 2.13 -7.53
N PRO A 144 -6.59 1.42 -6.45
CA PRO A 144 -7.44 1.27 -5.27
C PRO A 144 -7.90 2.60 -4.64
N TYR A 145 -7.12 3.67 -4.82
CA TYR A 145 -7.43 5.01 -4.30
C TYR A 145 -8.58 5.70 -5.04
N GLN A 146 -8.95 5.25 -6.25
CA GLN A 146 -10.17 5.68 -6.93
C GLN A 146 -11.42 5.29 -6.13
N TYR A 147 -11.40 4.10 -5.53
CA TYR A 147 -12.50 3.59 -4.71
C TYR A 147 -12.41 4.12 -3.27
N LEU A 148 -11.19 4.16 -2.73
CA LEU A 148 -10.93 4.56 -1.35
C LEU A 148 -11.38 6.00 -1.06
N GLN A 149 -11.15 6.94 -1.99
CA GLN A 149 -11.56 8.34 -1.82
C GLN A 149 -13.08 8.48 -1.67
N ILE A 150 -13.85 7.71 -2.45
CA ILE A 150 -15.31 7.74 -2.40
C ILE A 150 -15.81 7.06 -1.13
N ALA A 151 -15.24 5.91 -0.76
CA ALA A 151 -15.62 5.20 0.45
C ALA A 151 -15.34 6.02 1.73
N TYR A 152 -14.23 6.75 1.79
CA TYR A 152 -13.96 7.70 2.88
C TYR A 152 -14.95 8.86 2.89
N TYR A 153 -15.27 9.44 1.74
CA TYR A 153 -16.25 10.51 1.67
C TYR A 153 -17.64 10.05 2.12
N LYS A 154 -18.07 8.85 1.69
CA LYS A 154 -19.36 8.24 2.07
C LYS A 154 -19.45 7.85 3.56
N THR A 155 -18.31 7.81 4.25
CA THR A 155 -18.23 7.57 5.71
C THR A 155 -17.86 8.83 6.49
N ASP A 156 -18.05 10.01 5.89
CA ASP A 156 -17.82 11.32 6.49
C ASP A 156 -16.36 11.57 6.93
N ASN A 157 -15.41 10.90 6.28
CA ASN A 157 -13.98 11.12 6.50
C ASN A 157 -13.37 11.96 5.38
N LEU A 158 -13.74 13.25 5.35
CA LEU A 158 -13.24 14.21 4.37
C LEU A 158 -11.70 14.28 4.31
N PRO A 159 -10.94 14.33 5.44
CA PRO A 159 -9.48 14.35 5.39
C PRO A 159 -8.88 13.14 4.65
N ALA A 160 -9.38 11.93 4.92
CA ALA A 160 -8.88 10.73 4.27
C ALA A 160 -9.33 10.64 2.80
N ALA A 161 -10.54 11.13 2.47
CA ALA A 161 -11.03 11.22 1.10
C ALA A 161 -10.13 12.12 0.23
N MET A 162 -9.80 13.31 0.74
CA MET A 162 -8.88 14.24 0.08
C MET A 162 -7.49 13.63 -0.10
N ALA A 163 -6.94 13.01 0.94
CA ALA A 163 -5.63 12.37 0.87
C ALA A 163 -5.61 11.21 -0.14
N ALA A 164 -6.67 10.40 -0.20
CA ALA A 164 -6.79 9.30 -1.16
C ALA A 164 -6.90 9.82 -2.61
N ALA A 165 -7.73 10.83 -2.87
CA ALA A 165 -7.85 11.44 -4.19
C ALA A 165 -6.52 12.08 -4.64
N TYR A 166 -5.86 12.81 -3.75
CA TYR A 166 -4.55 13.39 -4.01
C TYR A 166 -3.50 12.32 -4.30
N THR A 167 -3.48 11.24 -3.52
CA THR A 167 -2.59 10.07 -3.71
C THR A 167 -2.78 9.43 -5.08
N PHE A 168 -4.03 9.29 -5.54
CA PHE A 168 -4.33 8.77 -6.86
C PHE A 168 -3.79 9.67 -7.99
N LEU A 169 -3.99 10.99 -7.87
CA LEU A 169 -3.58 11.98 -8.86
C LEU A 169 -2.05 12.08 -9.03
N GLN A 170 -1.25 11.74 -8.01
CA GLN A 170 0.22 11.70 -8.14
C GLN A 170 0.72 10.73 -9.23
N ARG A 171 -0.07 9.70 -9.57
CA ARG A 171 0.25 8.75 -10.65
C ARG A 171 -0.65 8.88 -11.87
N ASN A 172 -1.73 9.64 -11.76
CA ASN A 172 -2.75 9.80 -12.80
C ASN A 172 -3.15 11.28 -12.89
N PRO A 173 -2.22 12.18 -13.24
CA PRO A 173 -2.47 13.63 -13.17
C PRO A 173 -3.57 14.08 -14.13
N GLU A 174 -3.76 13.38 -15.26
CA GLU A 174 -4.73 13.71 -16.30
C GLU A 174 -6.12 13.08 -16.07
N ASP A 175 -6.35 12.39 -14.95
CA ASP A 175 -7.65 11.78 -14.67
C ASP A 175 -8.69 12.84 -14.28
N GLU A 176 -9.54 13.21 -15.24
CA GLU A 176 -10.55 14.26 -15.05
C GLU A 176 -11.52 13.97 -13.90
N MET A 177 -11.90 12.70 -13.69
CA MET A 177 -12.87 12.35 -12.66
C MET A 177 -12.27 12.55 -11.28
N ALA A 178 -11.02 12.12 -11.07
CA ALA A 178 -10.30 12.33 -9.83
C ALA A 178 -10.02 13.81 -9.56
N GLN A 179 -9.70 14.61 -10.59
CA GLN A 179 -9.56 16.06 -10.45
C GLN A 179 -10.87 16.71 -9.98
N LYS A 180 -12.00 16.35 -10.61
CA LYS A 180 -13.33 16.84 -10.24
C LYS A 180 -13.70 16.43 -8.81
N ASN A 181 -13.43 15.19 -8.43
CA ASN A 181 -13.67 14.69 -7.07
C ASN A 181 -12.85 15.46 -6.03
N LEU A 182 -11.53 15.64 -6.28
CA LEU A 182 -10.68 16.36 -5.34
C LEU A 182 -11.10 17.83 -5.22
N HIS A 183 -11.44 18.49 -6.33
CA HIS A 183 -11.98 19.84 -6.31
C HIS A 183 -13.28 19.91 -5.51
N PHE A 184 -14.19 18.95 -5.72
CA PHE A 184 -15.43 18.87 -4.96
C PHE A 184 -15.18 18.64 -3.45
N PHE A 185 -14.22 17.80 -3.06
CA PHE A 185 -13.84 17.64 -1.66
C PHE A 185 -13.24 18.94 -1.07
N TRP A 186 -12.49 19.68 -1.87
CA TRP A 186 -11.91 20.96 -1.46
C TRP A 186 -12.94 22.03 -1.13
N THR A 187 -14.13 22.00 -1.78
CA THR A 187 -15.20 22.96 -1.48
C THR A 187 -16.02 22.60 -0.24
N GLN A 188 -15.81 21.42 0.35
CA GLN A 188 -16.54 20.99 1.53
C GLN A 188 -16.09 21.73 2.81
N PRO A 189 -16.99 22.00 3.76
CA PRO A 189 -16.62 22.56 5.06
C PRO A 189 -15.58 21.68 5.78
N GLY A 190 -14.55 22.31 6.32
CA GLY A 190 -13.46 21.59 7.01
C GLY A 190 -12.37 21.06 6.10
N ALA A 191 -12.48 21.23 4.77
CA ALA A 191 -11.38 20.99 3.85
C ALA A 191 -10.17 21.89 4.18
N SER A 192 -8.96 21.36 4.02
CA SER A 192 -7.72 22.05 4.34
C SER A 192 -6.57 21.45 3.54
N GLU A 193 -5.58 22.29 3.21
CA GLU A 193 -4.37 21.88 2.50
C GLU A 193 -3.61 20.74 3.20
N LYS A 194 -3.65 20.69 4.53
CA LYS A 194 -3.04 19.61 5.33
C LYS A 194 -3.60 18.20 5.01
N HIS A 195 -4.75 18.12 4.35
CA HIS A 195 -5.35 16.86 3.92
C HIS A 195 -4.80 16.38 2.56
N LEU A 196 -4.10 17.23 1.80
CA LEU A 196 -3.46 16.88 0.54
C LEU A 196 -2.11 16.20 0.80
N ARG A 197 -2.16 14.97 1.28
CA ARG A 197 -0.98 14.16 1.56
C ARG A 197 -0.95 12.94 0.65
N ASP A 198 0.19 12.69 0.02
CA ASP A 198 0.44 11.42 -0.66
C ASP A 198 0.63 10.31 0.38
N LEU A 199 -0.29 9.36 0.43
CA LEU A 199 -0.31 8.23 1.36
C LEU A 199 0.70 7.13 0.98
N GLU A 200 1.25 7.19 -0.24
CA GLU A 200 2.29 6.29 -0.75
C GLU A 200 3.67 6.94 -0.84
N ALA A 201 3.83 8.20 -0.41
CA ALA A 201 5.14 8.84 -0.34
C ALA A 201 6.03 8.13 0.69
N ASP A 202 7.33 8.00 0.36
CA ASP A 202 8.31 7.51 1.31
C ASP A 202 8.54 8.60 2.37
N PRO A 203 8.36 8.32 3.68
CA PRO A 203 8.59 9.31 4.72
C PRO A 203 10.05 9.79 4.82
N PHE A 204 11.00 9.17 4.13
CA PHE A 204 12.43 9.51 4.18
C PHE A 204 13.05 9.92 2.83
N GLN A 205 12.23 10.31 1.84
CA GLN A 205 12.71 10.94 0.61
C GLN A 205 12.60 12.45 0.64
#